data_AF-A0A2V8B975-F1
#
_entry.id   AF-A0A2V8B975-F1
#
_cell.length_a   1.000
_cell.length_b   1.000
_cell.length_c   1.000
_cell.angle_alpha   90.00
_cell.angle_beta   90.00
_cell.angle_gamma   90.00
#
_symmetry.space_group_name_H-M   'P 1'
#
loop_
_entity.id
_entity.type
_entity.pdbx_description
1 polymer ?
#
loop_
_entity_poly.entity_id
_entity_poly.type
_entity_poly.pdbx_seq_one_letter_code
_entity_poly.pdbx_strand_id
1 'polypeptide(L)'
;NGPSSSQGKQRMGGQRNSFALNVAGQRIHFNHYSLDGVENTDLNFNSYMLLPSVDALQEFNVVSGLFDAEYGRAIAQVNVSTKSGSNQLRGTAFEFLRNSALDAKNFFDRPEDPIPPFKRNQYGFTLSGPVMLPKVVDGRNRLFFMFNWEGLRETKSLTATPSLPLSAWRAGDFSGLRDGSGNLIPIYDPATRVFDAAGNVLQAPTAFPGNIIPASRIHPVSQKLLGYFPLATQQVTGPNFVNNEARDVNADQITYRVDFTQGASTWMFRHSISHELGYDPFPIPNMGSNTDTDVHQLVFGNTRTLGSNKLNDARVGFGYLKNGHISPRANTDNVVKTLGINLPSDNPLYWGVPNISISGLSGLGEESDAPFINN
;
A
#
# COMPACT_ATOMS: atom_id res chain seq x y z
N ASN A 1 13.07 -1.36 11.67
CA ASN A 1 13.01 -0.10 10.89
C ASN A 1 14.06 -0.13 9.79
N GLY A 2 13.70 -0.66 8.61
CA GLY A 2 14.55 -0.56 7.41
C GLY A 2 14.34 0.78 6.69
N PRO A 3 15.29 1.22 5.85
CA PRO A 3 15.16 2.47 5.11
C PRO A 3 14.00 2.37 4.11
N SER A 4 12.90 3.04 4.42
CA SER A 4 11.81 3.29 3.49
C SER A 4 12.29 4.27 2.42
N SER A 5 12.42 3.85 1.16
CA SER A 5 12.22 4.85 0.10
C SER A 5 10.71 5.04 -0.01
N SER A 6 10.20 6.16 0.51
CA SER A 6 8.76 6.40 0.67
C SER A 6 7.98 6.26 -0.65
N GLN A 7 8.63 6.57 -1.77
CA GLN A 7 7.99 6.65 -3.08
C GLN A 7 7.42 5.31 -3.59
N GLY A 8 8.17 4.21 -3.48
CA GLY A 8 7.67 2.90 -3.93
C GLY A 8 6.56 2.35 -3.03
N LYS A 9 6.67 2.63 -1.72
CA LYS A 9 5.67 2.25 -0.73
C LYS A 9 4.34 2.96 -0.93
N GLN A 10 4.38 4.27 -1.16
CA GLN A 10 3.21 5.10 -1.47
C GLN A 10 2.49 4.60 -2.73
N ARG A 11 3.22 4.26 -3.80
CA ARG A 11 2.64 3.84 -5.08
C ARG A 11 2.10 2.40 -5.13
N MET A 12 2.58 1.51 -4.27
CA MET A 12 2.09 0.12 -4.24
C MET A 12 0.74 0.00 -3.52
N GLY A 13 0.55 0.75 -2.43
CA GLY A 13 -0.63 0.59 -1.57
C GLY A 13 -0.73 -0.80 -0.92
N GLY A 14 -1.76 -0.99 -0.09
CA GLY A 14 -2.16 -2.33 0.36
C GLY A 14 -1.12 -3.13 1.16
N GLN A 15 -1.17 -4.46 1.05
CA GLN A 15 -0.25 -5.38 1.73
C GLN A 15 1.21 -5.20 1.27
N ARG A 16 1.39 -4.83 0.00
CA ARG A 16 2.71 -4.65 -0.63
C ARG A 16 3.44 -3.41 -0.13
N ASN A 17 2.71 -2.33 0.20
CA ASN A 17 3.25 -1.11 0.83
C ASN A 17 3.95 -1.39 2.18
N SER A 18 3.40 -2.31 2.96
CA SER A 18 3.91 -2.62 4.30
C SER A 18 5.11 -3.57 4.31
N PHE A 19 5.46 -4.18 3.17
CA PHE A 19 6.57 -5.14 3.09
C PHE A 19 7.93 -4.45 2.94
N ALA A 20 8.93 -4.93 3.68
CA ALA A 20 10.31 -4.52 3.53
C ALA A 20 11.24 -5.62 4.05
N LEU A 21 12.07 -6.16 3.17
CA LEU A 21 13.09 -7.15 3.52
C LEU A 21 14.48 -6.54 3.29
N ASN A 22 15.36 -6.60 4.28
CA ASN A 22 16.77 -6.21 4.15
C ASN A 22 17.63 -7.43 4.43
N VAL A 23 18.53 -7.75 3.52
CA VAL A 23 19.47 -8.86 3.66
C VAL A 23 20.89 -8.31 3.62
N ALA A 24 21.72 -8.71 4.59
CA ALA A 24 23.12 -8.29 4.72
C ALA A 24 23.35 -6.74 4.69
N GLY A 25 22.40 -5.95 5.19
CA GLY A 25 22.50 -4.49 5.24
C GLY A 25 22.22 -3.77 3.91
N GLN A 26 21.81 -4.50 2.87
CA GLN A 26 21.55 -3.95 1.53
C GLN A 26 20.23 -3.18 1.43
N ARG A 27 19.99 -2.50 0.31
CA ARG A 27 18.71 -1.80 0.08
C ARG A 27 17.54 -2.80 0.03
N ILE A 28 16.36 -2.38 0.48
CA ILE A 28 15.16 -3.25 0.53
C ILE A 28 14.64 -3.69 -0.85
N HIS A 29 15.08 -2.99 -1.91
CA HIS A 29 14.73 -3.25 -3.31
C HIS A 29 15.84 -4.04 -4.04
N PHE A 30 16.80 -4.61 -3.32
CA PHE A 30 17.91 -5.40 -3.87
C PHE A 30 17.74 -6.90 -3.57
N ASN A 31 16.49 -7.31 -3.33
CA ASN A 31 16.09 -8.70 -3.21
C ASN A 31 15.47 -9.15 -4.54
N HIS A 32 15.73 -10.40 -4.90
CA HIS A 32 15.05 -11.09 -5.98
C HIS A 32 14.14 -12.16 -5.37
N TYR A 33 12.92 -12.28 -5.88
CA TYR A 33 11.89 -13.20 -5.41
C TYR A 33 11.56 -14.20 -6.51
N SER A 34 11.58 -15.49 -6.18
CA SER A 34 11.12 -16.56 -7.07
C SER A 34 10.06 -17.43 -6.41
N LEU A 35 9.15 -17.98 -7.22
CA LEU A 35 8.10 -18.89 -6.74
C LEU A 35 8.00 -20.13 -7.65
N ASP A 36 8.32 -21.30 -7.10
CA ASP A 36 8.62 -22.55 -7.82
C ASP A 36 9.59 -22.35 -8.99
N GLY A 37 10.62 -21.53 -8.79
CA GLY A 37 11.71 -21.34 -9.74
C GLY A 37 11.39 -20.43 -10.94
N VAL A 38 10.26 -19.72 -10.94
CA VAL A 38 9.99 -18.63 -11.89
C VAL A 38 10.06 -17.27 -11.21
N GLU A 39 10.26 -16.22 -11.99
CA GLU A 39 10.30 -14.83 -11.55
C GLU A 39 9.02 -14.44 -10.81
N ASN A 40 9.18 -13.88 -9.61
CA ASN A 40 8.13 -13.34 -8.76
C ASN A 40 8.48 -11.91 -8.29
N THR A 41 9.51 -11.27 -8.86
CA THR A 41 9.88 -9.89 -8.57
C THR A 41 9.10 -8.92 -9.45
N ASP A 42 8.43 -7.95 -8.83
CA ASP A 42 7.87 -6.78 -9.50
C ASP A 42 8.99 -5.91 -10.09
N LEU A 43 8.96 -5.69 -11.40
CA LEU A 43 9.96 -4.96 -12.15
C LEU A 43 10.07 -3.47 -11.75
N ASN A 44 9.01 -2.87 -11.22
CA ASN A 44 9.00 -1.43 -10.92
C ASN A 44 9.54 -1.11 -9.53
N PHE A 45 9.21 -1.96 -8.56
CA PHE A 45 9.57 -1.71 -7.16
C PHE A 45 10.53 -2.74 -6.59
N ASN A 46 10.93 -3.80 -7.32
CA ASN A 46 11.74 -4.90 -6.81
C ASN A 46 11.22 -5.46 -5.47
N SER A 47 9.89 -5.61 -5.40
CA SER A 47 9.16 -6.30 -4.32
C SER A 47 8.58 -7.59 -4.87
N TYR A 48 7.93 -8.42 -4.04
CA TYR A 48 7.22 -9.59 -4.56
C TYR A 48 5.99 -9.16 -5.39
N MET A 49 5.64 -10.01 -6.34
CA MET A 49 4.40 -9.95 -7.10
C MET A 49 3.28 -10.66 -6.33
N LEU A 50 3.50 -11.93 -5.98
CA LEU A 50 2.59 -12.74 -5.17
C LEU A 50 3.25 -13.17 -3.85
N LEU A 51 2.52 -13.15 -2.74
CA LEU A 51 2.91 -13.74 -1.47
C LEU A 51 2.00 -14.93 -1.13
N PRO A 52 2.42 -16.19 -1.39
CA PRO A 52 1.57 -17.34 -1.14
C PRO A 52 1.21 -17.51 0.34
N SER A 53 0.05 -18.11 0.59
CA SER A 53 -0.35 -18.59 1.92
C SER A 53 0.74 -19.47 2.53
N VAL A 54 1.02 -19.29 3.83
CA VAL A 54 2.01 -20.10 4.57
C VAL A 54 1.66 -21.60 4.51
N ASP A 55 0.37 -21.93 4.53
CA ASP A 55 -0.10 -23.31 4.43
C ASP A 55 0.01 -23.91 3.02
N ALA A 56 0.23 -23.08 1.99
CA ALA A 56 0.53 -23.54 0.63
C ALA A 56 2.02 -23.82 0.41
N LEU A 57 2.90 -23.37 1.32
CA LEU A 57 4.35 -23.44 1.16
C LEU A 57 4.92 -24.78 1.60
N GLN A 58 5.82 -25.31 0.78
CA GLN A 58 6.65 -26.47 1.11
C GLN A 58 7.99 -26.03 1.70
N GLU A 59 8.63 -25.04 1.07
CA GLU A 59 9.95 -24.55 1.44
C GLU A 59 10.06 -23.05 1.23
N PHE A 60 10.82 -22.40 2.12
CA PHE A 60 11.23 -21.01 2.02
C PHE A 60 12.73 -20.94 2.26
N ASN A 61 13.48 -20.54 1.24
CA ASN A 61 14.94 -20.46 1.28
C ASN A 61 15.40 -19.02 0.97
N VAL A 62 16.26 -18.48 1.84
CA VAL A 62 16.88 -17.16 1.65
C VAL A 62 18.37 -17.36 1.48
N VAL A 63 18.87 -17.05 0.30
CA VAL A 63 20.30 -17.14 -0.03
C VAL A 63 20.87 -15.73 -0.14
N SER A 64 22.02 -15.50 0.49
CA SER A 64 22.69 -14.21 0.50
C SER A 64 24.20 -14.38 0.36
N GLY A 65 24.86 -13.46 -0.33
CA GLY A 65 26.31 -13.50 -0.53
C GLY A 65 26.70 -14.22 -1.84
N LEU A 66 27.47 -15.31 -1.75
CA LEU A 66 27.90 -16.10 -2.90
C LEU A 66 26.83 -17.14 -3.23
N PHE A 67 26.15 -16.99 -4.36
CA PHE A 67 25.19 -17.94 -4.92
C PHE A 67 25.54 -18.23 -6.38
N ASP A 68 25.12 -19.40 -6.87
CA ASP A 68 25.44 -19.84 -8.22
C ASP A 68 24.86 -18.90 -9.28
N ALA A 69 25.54 -18.80 -10.43
CA ALA A 69 25.18 -17.87 -11.51
C ALA A 69 23.77 -18.12 -12.08
N GLU A 70 23.19 -19.30 -11.84
CA GLU A 70 21.83 -19.67 -12.25
C GLU A 70 20.75 -18.78 -11.62
N TYR A 71 21.00 -18.22 -10.43
CA TYR A 71 20.03 -17.37 -9.75
C TYR A 71 19.96 -15.96 -10.34
N GLY A 72 21.00 -15.51 -11.08
CA GLY A 72 21.03 -14.19 -11.69
C GLY A 72 20.74 -13.05 -10.71
N ARG A 73 20.40 -11.88 -11.27
CA ARG A 73 19.95 -10.60 -10.65
C ARG A 73 19.85 -10.51 -9.11
N ALA A 74 20.30 -9.36 -8.59
CA ALA A 74 20.21 -8.92 -7.18
C ALA A 74 21.16 -9.65 -6.21
N ILE A 75 21.32 -9.15 -4.98
CA ILE A 75 22.36 -9.59 -4.00
C ILE A 75 21.79 -10.61 -2.98
N ALA A 76 20.47 -10.70 -2.89
CA ALA A 76 19.77 -11.66 -2.06
C ALA A 76 18.64 -12.32 -2.85
N GLN A 77 18.50 -13.63 -2.66
CA GLN A 77 17.58 -14.49 -3.39
C GLN A 77 16.60 -15.11 -2.41
N VAL A 78 15.31 -14.83 -2.60
CA VAL A 78 14.22 -15.41 -1.83
C VAL A 78 13.49 -16.41 -2.71
N ASN A 79 13.75 -17.69 -2.47
CA ASN A 79 13.21 -18.79 -3.24
C ASN A 79 12.11 -19.48 -2.43
N VAL A 80 10.94 -19.58 -3.02
CA VAL A 80 9.76 -20.15 -2.37
C VAL A 80 9.23 -21.29 -3.22
N SER A 81 8.82 -22.40 -2.58
CA SER A 81 8.19 -23.52 -3.29
C SER A 81 6.84 -23.89 -2.67
N THR A 82 5.90 -24.29 -3.53
CA THR A 82 4.56 -24.72 -3.12
C THR A 82 4.51 -26.21 -2.82
N LYS A 83 3.57 -26.63 -1.98
CA LYS A 83 3.32 -28.04 -1.68
C LYS A 83 2.91 -28.79 -2.94
N SER A 84 3.56 -29.92 -3.19
CA SER A 84 3.12 -30.93 -4.15
C SER A 84 1.96 -31.73 -3.58
N GLY A 85 1.12 -32.30 -4.44
CA GLY A 85 0.11 -33.25 -4.00
C GLY A 85 0.72 -34.59 -3.54
N SER A 86 -0.09 -35.38 -2.81
CA SER A 86 0.35 -36.66 -2.21
C SER A 86 -0.60 -37.81 -2.57
N ASN A 87 -0.20 -39.06 -2.35
CA ASN A 87 -1.07 -40.23 -2.54
C ASN A 87 -2.22 -40.31 -1.52
N GLN A 88 -2.15 -39.55 -0.44
CA GLN A 88 -3.18 -39.46 0.58
C GLN A 88 -3.90 -38.12 0.42
N LEU A 89 -5.22 -38.15 0.58
CA LEU A 89 -5.96 -36.90 0.72
C LEU A 89 -5.55 -36.25 2.04
N ARG A 90 -5.05 -35.01 1.96
CA ARG A 90 -4.63 -34.20 3.11
C ARG A 90 -5.28 -32.83 3.00
N GLY A 91 -5.84 -32.36 4.10
CA GLY A 91 -6.46 -31.06 4.18
C GLY A 91 -6.10 -30.35 5.48
N THR A 92 -6.03 -29.03 5.42
CA THR A 92 -5.83 -28.14 6.57
C THR A 92 -6.77 -26.97 6.40
N ALA A 93 -7.40 -26.53 7.49
CA ALA A 93 -8.13 -25.27 7.55
C ALA A 93 -7.60 -24.46 8.74
N PHE A 94 -7.56 -23.15 8.61
CA PHE A 94 -6.98 -22.26 9.61
C PHE A 94 -7.74 -20.93 9.68
N GLU A 95 -7.60 -20.25 10.82
CA GLU A 95 -8.03 -18.88 11.08
C GLU A 95 -7.01 -18.23 12.02
N PHE A 96 -6.58 -17.02 11.66
CA PHE A 96 -5.74 -16.16 12.48
C PHE A 96 -6.50 -14.87 12.77
N LEU A 97 -7.20 -14.87 13.92
CA LEU A 97 -7.94 -13.71 14.40
C LEU A 97 -7.03 -12.79 15.22
N ARG A 98 -7.05 -11.49 14.90
CA ARG A 98 -6.56 -10.41 15.78
C ARG A 98 -7.59 -9.31 15.86
N ASN A 99 -7.86 -8.81 17.06
CA ASN A 99 -8.82 -7.72 17.23
C ASN A 99 -8.58 -6.93 18.52
N SER A 100 -9.11 -5.70 18.57
CA SER A 100 -8.99 -4.81 19.72
C SER A 100 -9.70 -5.29 20.99
N ALA A 101 -10.53 -6.33 20.93
CA ALA A 101 -11.13 -6.93 22.13
C ALA A 101 -10.19 -7.94 22.82
N LEU A 102 -9.20 -8.46 22.10
CA LEU A 102 -8.18 -9.37 22.60
C LEU A 102 -6.79 -8.71 22.74
N ASP A 103 -6.51 -7.70 21.91
CA ASP A 103 -5.25 -6.97 21.91
C ASP A 103 -5.17 -5.97 23.09
N ALA A 104 -3.98 -5.79 23.66
CA ALA A 104 -3.73 -4.75 24.65
C ALA A 104 -3.67 -3.35 24.00
N LYS A 105 -3.97 -2.32 24.79
CA LYS A 105 -3.90 -0.92 24.36
C LYS A 105 -2.45 -0.52 24.02
N ASN A 106 -2.27 0.28 22.97
CA ASN A 106 -0.95 0.80 22.63
C ASN A 106 -0.52 1.85 23.68
N PHE A 107 0.78 1.88 24.02
CA PHE A 107 1.34 2.85 24.96
C PHE A 107 1.11 4.31 24.53
N PHE A 108 1.07 4.57 23.22
CA PHE A 108 0.89 5.92 22.68
C PHE A 108 -0.58 6.31 22.46
N ASP A 109 -1.52 5.39 22.66
CA ASP A 109 -2.93 5.73 22.64
C ASP A 109 -3.26 6.55 23.89
N ARG A 110 -4.16 7.53 23.76
CA ARG A 110 -4.57 8.39 24.87
C ARG A 110 -5.14 7.55 26.01
N PRO A 111 -4.59 7.59 27.24
CA PRO A 111 -4.98 6.69 28.34
C PRO A 111 -6.49 6.65 28.61
N GLU A 112 -7.17 7.80 28.45
CA GLU A 112 -8.60 8.02 28.66
C GLU A 112 -9.53 7.42 27.58
N ASP A 113 -9.04 7.21 26.35
CA ASP A 113 -9.88 6.78 25.23
C ASP A 113 -9.99 5.23 25.15
N PRO A 114 -11.06 4.66 24.57
CA PRO A 114 -11.10 3.23 24.30
C PRO A 114 -10.01 2.80 23.28
N ILE A 115 -9.64 1.51 23.28
CA ILE A 115 -8.71 0.97 22.28
C ILE A 115 -9.29 1.21 20.88
N PRO A 116 -8.55 1.82 19.93
CA PRO A 116 -9.02 2.04 18.57
C PRO A 116 -9.50 0.72 17.92
N PRO A 117 -10.63 0.73 17.19
CA PRO A 117 -11.14 -0.47 16.53
C PRO A 117 -10.10 -1.11 15.61
N PHE A 118 -9.83 -2.40 15.84
CA PHE A 118 -8.99 -3.22 14.99
C PHE A 118 -9.63 -4.60 14.86
N LYS A 119 -9.75 -5.09 13.63
CA LYS A 119 -10.22 -6.44 13.31
C LYS A 119 -9.44 -6.96 12.12
N ARG A 120 -8.84 -8.14 12.28
CA ARG A 120 -8.10 -8.84 11.23
C ARG A 120 -8.46 -10.31 11.30
N ASN A 121 -9.03 -10.83 10.22
CA ASN A 121 -9.34 -12.23 10.03
C ASN A 121 -8.52 -12.71 8.83
N GLN A 122 -7.69 -13.71 9.04
CA GLN A 122 -6.89 -14.32 7.98
C GLN A 122 -7.12 -15.81 8.03
N TYR A 123 -7.85 -16.33 7.05
CA TYR A 123 -8.35 -17.69 7.08
C TYR A 123 -8.27 -18.32 5.72
N GLY A 124 -8.30 -19.64 5.72
CA GLY A 124 -8.13 -20.37 4.49
C GLY A 124 -8.14 -21.85 4.72
N PHE A 125 -7.91 -22.55 3.62
CA PHE A 125 -7.72 -23.98 3.64
C PHE A 125 -6.78 -24.40 2.52
N THR A 126 -6.17 -25.56 2.73
CA THR A 126 -5.38 -26.25 1.72
C THR A 126 -5.91 -27.67 1.61
N LEU A 127 -6.01 -28.17 0.38
CA LEU A 127 -6.39 -29.55 0.08
C LEU A 127 -5.40 -30.11 -0.94
N SER A 128 -4.93 -31.32 -0.72
CA SER A 128 -4.00 -32.00 -1.63
C SER A 128 -4.25 -33.49 -1.65
N GLY A 129 -3.95 -34.15 -2.78
CA GLY A 129 -4.20 -35.58 -2.91
C GLY A 129 -4.01 -36.08 -4.35
N PRO A 130 -4.28 -37.38 -4.60
CA PRO A 130 -4.32 -37.91 -5.95
C PRO A 130 -5.58 -37.43 -6.66
N VAL A 131 -5.50 -37.17 -7.97
CA VAL A 131 -6.70 -36.88 -8.78
C VAL A 131 -7.46 -38.19 -8.99
N MET A 132 -8.64 -38.29 -8.37
CA MET A 132 -9.49 -39.47 -8.43
C MET A 132 -10.83 -39.08 -9.05
N LEU A 133 -11.09 -39.54 -10.27
CA LEU A 133 -12.40 -39.42 -10.91
C LEU A 133 -12.99 -40.83 -11.02
N PRO A 134 -14.11 -41.13 -10.31
CA PRO A 134 -14.68 -42.47 -10.29
C PRO A 134 -14.89 -43.02 -11.71
N LYS A 135 -14.35 -44.21 -11.98
CA LYS A 135 -14.41 -44.92 -13.27
C LYS A 135 -13.70 -44.24 -14.46
N VAL A 136 -13.06 -43.08 -14.27
CA VAL A 136 -12.40 -42.33 -15.35
C VAL A 136 -10.90 -42.19 -15.11
N VAL A 137 -10.48 -41.79 -13.89
CA VAL A 137 -9.07 -41.52 -13.56
C VAL A 137 -8.73 -42.08 -12.18
N ASP A 138 -7.70 -42.94 -12.13
CA ASP A 138 -7.00 -43.30 -10.89
C ASP A 138 -5.62 -42.64 -10.90
N GLY A 139 -5.50 -41.49 -10.24
CA GLY A 139 -4.27 -40.68 -10.22
C GLY A 139 -3.21 -41.17 -9.24
N ARG A 140 -3.44 -42.23 -8.46
CA ARG A 140 -2.46 -42.70 -7.49
C ARG A 140 -1.10 -42.99 -8.15
N ASN A 141 -0.03 -42.53 -7.50
CA ASN A 141 1.37 -42.61 -7.95
C ASN A 141 1.72 -41.83 -9.23
N ARG A 142 0.77 -41.10 -9.84
CA ARG A 142 1.02 -40.48 -11.15
C ARG A 142 0.39 -39.12 -11.36
N LEU A 143 -0.71 -38.76 -10.71
CA LEU A 143 -1.42 -37.51 -10.95
C LEU A 143 -1.95 -36.96 -9.63
N PHE A 144 -1.43 -35.82 -9.22
CA PHE A 144 -1.69 -35.19 -7.94
C PHE A 144 -2.16 -33.76 -8.10
N PHE A 145 -2.91 -33.27 -7.12
CA PHE A 145 -3.31 -31.88 -7.04
C PHE A 145 -2.98 -31.27 -5.67
N MET A 146 -2.81 -29.96 -5.66
CA MET A 146 -2.89 -29.11 -4.48
C MET A 146 -3.76 -27.91 -4.81
N PHE A 147 -4.63 -27.54 -3.88
CA PHE A 147 -5.46 -26.36 -3.93
C PHE A 147 -5.35 -25.63 -2.60
N ASN A 148 -5.11 -24.32 -2.65
CA ASN A 148 -5.09 -23.44 -1.51
C ASN A 148 -5.95 -22.21 -1.82
N TRP A 149 -6.70 -21.78 -0.80
CA TRP A 149 -7.34 -20.48 -0.78
C TRP A 149 -7.07 -19.84 0.58
N GLU A 150 -6.73 -18.55 0.55
CA GLU A 150 -6.59 -17.72 1.75
C GLU A 150 -7.24 -16.36 1.51
N GLY A 151 -8.04 -15.92 2.48
CA GLY A 151 -8.63 -14.59 2.53
C GLY A 151 -8.07 -13.79 3.70
N LEU A 152 -7.79 -12.51 3.47
CA LEU A 152 -7.52 -11.50 4.49
C LEU A 152 -8.65 -10.47 4.51
N ARG A 153 -9.21 -10.23 5.69
CA ARG A 153 -10.15 -9.13 5.94
C ARG A 153 -9.61 -8.34 7.12
N GLU A 154 -9.10 -7.15 6.86
CA GLU A 154 -8.52 -6.25 7.86
C GLU A 154 -9.21 -4.89 7.82
N THR A 155 -9.65 -4.42 8.99
CA THR A 155 -10.10 -3.05 9.25
C THR A 155 -9.34 -2.55 10.47
N LYS A 156 -8.59 -1.47 10.30
CA LYS A 156 -7.73 -0.91 11.35
C LYS A 156 -7.86 0.60 11.39
N SER A 157 -8.39 1.14 12.49
CA SER A 157 -8.35 2.58 12.74
C SER A 157 -6.91 3.08 12.82
N LEU A 158 -6.59 4.11 12.04
CA LEU A 158 -5.30 4.80 12.09
C LEU A 158 -5.50 6.16 12.76
N THR A 159 -5.12 6.27 14.02
CA THR A 159 -5.23 7.52 14.76
C THR A 159 -4.21 8.54 14.24
N ALA A 160 -4.72 9.62 13.66
CA ALA A 160 -3.93 10.78 13.26
C ALA A 160 -4.41 12.01 14.03
N THR A 161 -3.46 12.88 14.40
CA THR A 161 -3.74 14.10 15.16
C THR A 161 -3.35 15.35 14.36
N PRO A 162 -4.06 15.65 13.26
CA PRO A 162 -3.69 16.75 12.39
C PRO A 162 -3.86 18.11 13.09
N SER A 163 -3.08 19.08 12.64
CA SER A 163 -3.19 20.49 13.03
C SER A 163 -4.04 21.21 12.00
N LEU A 164 -5.26 21.59 12.36
CA LEU A 164 -6.23 22.22 11.48
C LEU A 164 -6.27 23.75 11.68
N PRO A 165 -6.71 24.52 10.66
CA PRO A 165 -6.93 25.95 10.83
C PRO A 165 -7.96 26.24 11.93
N LEU A 166 -7.61 27.13 12.86
CA LEU A 166 -8.52 27.65 13.87
C LEU A 166 -9.70 28.39 13.24
N SER A 167 -10.83 28.45 13.93
CA SER A 167 -12.04 29.11 13.42
C SER A 167 -11.79 30.59 13.09
N ALA A 168 -11.00 31.30 13.90
CA ALA A 168 -10.60 32.69 13.64
C ALA A 168 -9.76 32.82 12.36
N TRP A 169 -8.81 31.90 12.13
CA TRP A 169 -7.93 31.92 10.96
C TRP A 169 -8.70 31.74 9.66
N ARG A 170 -9.79 30.94 9.67
CA ARG A 170 -10.68 30.77 8.51
C ARG A 170 -11.36 32.07 8.08
N ALA A 171 -11.59 32.97 9.03
CA ALA A 171 -12.15 34.30 8.79
C ALA A 171 -11.09 35.38 8.53
N GLY A 172 -9.80 35.01 8.50
CA GLY A 172 -8.68 35.93 8.32
C GLY A 172 -8.22 36.64 9.60
N ASP A 173 -8.72 36.25 10.78
CA ASP A 173 -8.33 36.82 12.05
C ASP A 173 -7.17 36.05 12.67
N PHE A 174 -5.98 36.66 12.68
CA PHE A 174 -4.76 36.14 13.28
C PHE A 174 -4.31 36.98 14.49
N SER A 175 -5.21 37.76 15.11
CA SER A 175 -4.93 38.56 16.31
C SER A 175 -4.43 37.73 17.50
N GLY A 176 -4.80 36.44 17.54
CA GLY A 176 -4.34 35.47 18.55
C GLY A 176 -3.08 34.67 18.18
N LEU A 177 -2.47 34.90 17.01
CA LEU A 177 -1.32 34.11 16.55
C LEU A 177 -0.06 34.44 17.36
N ARG A 178 0.48 33.47 18.09
CA ARG A 178 1.63 33.64 18.99
C ARG A 178 2.73 32.61 18.72
N ASP A 179 3.96 32.96 19.05
CA ASP A 179 5.11 32.05 19.04
C ASP A 179 5.15 31.16 20.30
N GLY A 180 6.13 30.25 20.36
CA GLY A 180 6.31 29.36 21.52
C GLY A 180 6.68 30.07 22.83
N SER A 181 7.05 31.35 22.77
CA SER A 181 7.32 32.21 23.93
C SER A 181 6.13 33.13 24.28
N GLY A 182 5.01 33.03 23.55
CA GLY A 182 3.80 33.81 23.77
C GLY A 182 3.78 35.19 23.09
N ASN A 183 4.82 35.55 22.32
CA ASN A 183 4.86 36.81 21.60
C ASN A 183 3.93 36.76 20.38
N LEU A 184 3.29 37.88 20.06
CA LEU A 184 2.44 37.99 18.86
C LEU A 184 3.31 37.81 17.60
N ILE A 185 2.89 36.96 16.68
CA ILE A 185 3.50 36.84 15.36
C ILE A 185 2.75 37.80 14.42
N PRO A 186 3.37 38.90 13.98
CA PRO A 186 2.73 39.83 13.05
C PRO A 186 2.55 39.18 11.67
N ILE A 187 1.38 39.41 11.05
CA ILE A 187 1.13 39.04 9.66
C ILE A 187 1.25 40.29 8.77
N TYR A 188 1.84 40.13 7.59
CA TYR A 188 2.19 41.26 6.72
C TYR A 188 1.40 41.25 5.42
N ASP A 189 1.02 42.43 4.93
CA ASP A 189 0.34 42.59 3.64
C ASP A 189 1.36 42.49 2.48
N PRO A 190 1.32 41.42 1.67
CA PRO A 190 2.26 41.25 0.56
C PRO A 190 2.13 42.35 -0.51
N ALA A 191 0.96 42.99 -0.65
CA ALA A 191 0.73 44.04 -1.65
C ALA A 191 1.50 45.34 -1.35
N THR A 192 2.02 45.50 -0.14
CA THR A 192 2.76 46.70 0.29
C THR A 192 4.27 46.54 0.14
N ARG A 193 4.75 45.35 -0.27
CA ARG A 193 6.16 45.10 -0.53
C ARG A 193 6.54 45.69 -1.88
N VAL A 194 7.60 46.50 -1.89
CA VAL A 194 8.11 47.14 -3.12
C VAL A 194 9.41 46.46 -3.53
N PHE A 195 9.53 46.15 -4.82
CA PHE A 195 10.72 45.56 -5.44
C PHE A 195 11.34 46.52 -6.45
N ASP A 196 12.66 46.45 -6.64
CA ASP A 196 13.34 47.11 -7.75
C ASP A 196 13.21 46.29 -9.05
N ALA A 197 13.74 46.84 -10.15
CA ALA A 197 13.73 46.18 -11.46
C ALA A 197 14.57 44.88 -11.52
N ALA A 198 15.47 44.66 -10.55
CA ALA A 198 16.29 43.46 -10.43
C ALA A 198 15.67 42.41 -9.46
N GLY A 199 14.51 42.71 -8.86
CA GLY A 199 13.83 41.83 -7.91
C GLY A 199 14.29 41.97 -6.45
N ASN A 200 15.14 42.94 -6.12
CA ASN A 200 15.53 43.22 -4.74
C ASN A 200 14.42 43.99 -4.01
N VAL A 201 14.33 43.78 -2.71
CA VAL A 201 13.29 44.37 -1.85
C VAL A 201 13.71 45.80 -1.48
N LEU A 202 12.98 46.78 -1.99
CA LEU A 202 13.18 48.21 -1.65
C LEU A 202 12.45 48.61 -0.37
N GLN A 203 11.30 47.98 -0.09
CA GLN A 203 10.51 48.25 1.09
C GLN A 203 9.95 46.94 1.65
N ALA A 204 10.18 46.71 2.94
CA ALA A 204 9.58 45.60 3.68
C ALA A 204 8.05 45.77 3.72
N PRO A 205 7.27 44.68 3.69
CA PRO A 205 5.82 44.77 3.76
C PRO A 205 5.36 45.34 5.10
N THR A 206 4.23 46.04 5.12
CA THR A 206 3.60 46.56 6.34
C THR A 206 2.70 45.49 6.98
N ALA A 207 2.64 45.47 8.31
CA ALA A 207 1.76 44.55 9.03
C ALA A 207 0.27 44.85 8.76
N PHE A 208 -0.58 43.82 8.73
CA PHE A 208 -2.02 44.03 8.71
C PHE A 208 -2.47 44.68 10.03
N PRO A 209 -3.31 45.73 10.00
CA PRO A 209 -3.89 46.29 11.20
C PRO A 209 -4.60 45.22 12.04
N GLY A 210 -4.24 45.12 13.32
CA GLY A 210 -4.83 44.14 14.25
C GLY A 210 -4.54 42.67 13.92
N ASN A 211 -3.60 42.38 13.00
CA ASN A 211 -3.39 41.02 12.46
C ASN A 211 -4.65 40.41 11.80
N ILE A 212 -5.50 41.25 11.18
CA ILE A 212 -6.72 40.79 10.51
C ILE A 212 -6.61 41.04 9.00
N ILE A 213 -6.80 39.99 8.21
CA ILE A 213 -6.92 40.07 6.75
C ILE A 213 -8.37 40.47 6.42
N PRO A 214 -8.62 41.60 5.73
CA PRO A 214 -9.97 41.96 5.32
C PRO A 214 -10.62 40.88 4.46
N ALA A 215 -11.91 40.59 4.69
CA ALA A 215 -12.62 39.52 3.97
C ALA A 215 -12.59 39.68 2.44
N SER A 216 -12.60 40.92 1.93
CA SER A 216 -12.48 41.24 0.50
C SER A 216 -11.14 40.86 -0.12
N ARG A 217 -10.11 40.63 0.70
CA ARG A 217 -8.76 40.21 0.29
C ARG A 217 -8.59 38.69 0.32
N ILE A 218 -9.57 37.95 0.85
CA ILE A 218 -9.51 36.49 0.86
C ILE A 218 -10.07 35.96 -0.46
N HIS A 219 -9.23 35.26 -1.21
CA HIS A 219 -9.61 34.75 -2.51
C HIS A 219 -10.76 33.72 -2.39
N PRO A 220 -11.79 33.75 -3.27
CA PRO A 220 -12.93 32.83 -3.20
C PRO A 220 -12.54 31.34 -3.25
N VAL A 221 -11.46 31.01 -3.98
CA VAL A 221 -10.94 29.64 -4.06
C VAL A 221 -10.39 29.18 -2.71
N SER A 222 -9.72 30.05 -1.96
CA SER A 222 -9.23 29.74 -0.61
C SER A 222 -10.38 29.45 0.34
N GLN A 223 -11.48 30.22 0.25
CA GLN A 223 -12.69 29.98 1.05
C GLN A 223 -13.34 28.62 0.74
N LYS A 224 -13.44 28.25 -0.55
CA LYS A 224 -13.93 26.91 -0.94
C LYS A 224 -13.01 25.80 -0.41
N LEU A 225 -11.69 26.00 -0.49
CA LEU A 225 -10.70 25.03 -0.02
C LEU A 225 -10.82 24.77 1.49
N LEU A 226 -11.10 25.80 2.28
CA LEU A 226 -11.32 25.66 3.73
C LEU A 226 -12.49 24.72 4.08
N GLY A 227 -13.45 24.54 3.17
CA GLY A 227 -14.55 23.59 3.33
C GLY A 227 -14.11 22.12 3.40
N TYR A 228 -12.92 21.81 2.88
CA TYR A 228 -12.34 20.47 2.95
C TYR A 228 -11.57 20.22 4.27
N PHE A 229 -11.32 21.25 5.08
CA PHE A 229 -10.83 21.07 6.43
C PHE A 229 -12.01 20.96 7.41
N PRO A 230 -12.14 19.85 8.17
CA PRO A 230 -13.12 19.77 9.24
C PRO A 230 -12.79 20.82 10.32
N LEU A 231 -13.77 21.21 11.13
CA LEU A 231 -13.54 22.15 12.23
C LEU A 231 -12.64 21.49 13.29
N ALA A 232 -11.66 22.25 13.81
CA ALA A 232 -10.81 21.80 14.90
C ALA A 232 -11.66 21.49 16.14
N THR A 233 -11.41 20.35 16.79
CA THR A 233 -12.10 19.98 18.04
C THR A 233 -11.59 20.79 19.23
N GLN A 234 -10.37 21.31 19.14
CA GLN A 234 -9.76 22.21 20.12
C GLN A 234 -9.28 23.49 19.44
N GLN A 235 -9.47 24.65 20.07
CA GLN A 235 -9.04 25.94 19.51
C GLN A 235 -7.60 26.28 19.95
N VAL A 236 -6.67 25.38 19.65
CA VAL A 236 -5.25 25.51 19.99
C VAL A 236 -4.37 25.30 18.76
N THR A 237 -3.19 25.91 18.75
CA THR A 237 -2.18 25.68 17.71
C THR A 237 -1.52 24.31 17.88
N GLY A 238 -1.17 23.67 16.77
CA GLY A 238 -0.68 22.29 16.78
C GLY A 238 -1.81 21.26 16.67
N PRO A 239 -1.56 20.00 17.05
CA PRO A 239 -2.54 18.92 16.95
C PRO A 239 -3.84 19.26 17.68
N ASN A 240 -4.92 19.47 16.92
CA ASN A 240 -6.17 20.04 17.44
C ASN A 240 -7.43 19.36 16.89
N PHE A 241 -7.23 18.22 16.23
CA PHE A 241 -8.26 17.32 15.73
C PHE A 241 -7.76 15.88 15.86
N VAL A 242 -8.69 14.93 15.92
CA VAL A 242 -8.38 13.49 15.93
C VAL A 242 -9.14 12.85 14.78
N ASN A 243 -8.40 12.29 13.81
CA ASN A 243 -8.96 11.43 12.77
C ASN A 243 -8.69 9.97 13.15
N ASN A 244 -9.73 9.13 13.11
CA ASN A 244 -9.66 7.69 13.40
C ASN A 244 -10.24 6.85 12.25
N GLU A 245 -10.28 7.41 11.03
CA GLU A 245 -10.69 6.68 9.84
C GLU A 245 -9.93 5.35 9.74
N ALA A 246 -10.67 4.32 9.33
CA ALA A 246 -10.13 2.98 9.21
C ALA A 246 -9.40 2.83 7.89
N ARG A 247 -8.23 2.19 7.96
CA ARG A 247 -7.63 1.51 6.81
C ARG A 247 -8.31 0.16 6.63
N ASP A 248 -8.67 -0.15 5.41
CA ASP A 248 -9.25 -1.43 5.04
C ASP A 248 -8.33 -2.18 4.06
N VAL A 249 -8.21 -3.49 4.24
CA VAL A 249 -7.53 -4.39 3.31
C VAL A 249 -8.35 -5.66 3.18
N ASN A 250 -8.83 -5.94 1.97
CA ASN A 250 -9.58 -7.11 1.60
C ASN A 250 -8.84 -7.83 0.47
N ALA A 251 -8.16 -8.92 0.79
CA ALA A 251 -7.41 -9.70 -0.18
C ALA A 251 -7.89 -11.14 -0.23
N ASP A 252 -7.92 -11.72 -1.42
CA ASP A 252 -8.12 -13.13 -1.64
C ASP A 252 -6.99 -13.67 -2.53
N GLN A 253 -6.47 -14.83 -2.17
CA GLN A 253 -5.50 -15.53 -2.99
C GLN A 253 -5.89 -16.99 -3.18
N ILE A 254 -5.68 -17.49 -4.39
CA ILE A 254 -5.91 -18.88 -4.77
C ILE A 254 -4.63 -19.39 -5.39
N THR A 255 -4.16 -20.55 -4.97
CA THR A 255 -3.13 -21.29 -5.68
C THR A 255 -3.63 -22.69 -5.95
N TYR A 256 -3.56 -23.13 -7.19
CA TYR A 256 -3.76 -24.52 -7.54
C TYR A 256 -2.59 -25.05 -8.34
N ARG A 257 -2.25 -26.30 -8.07
CA ARG A 257 -1.12 -27.00 -8.66
C ARG A 257 -1.54 -28.41 -9.04
N VAL A 258 -1.04 -28.86 -10.17
CA VAL A 258 -1.19 -30.23 -10.67
C VAL A 258 0.19 -30.78 -10.99
N ASP A 259 0.51 -31.95 -10.44
CA ASP A 259 1.74 -32.67 -10.71
C ASP A 259 1.41 -34.00 -11.40
N PHE A 260 2.07 -34.28 -12.52
CA PHE A 260 1.84 -35.49 -13.32
C PHE A 260 3.14 -36.22 -13.64
N THR A 261 3.26 -37.47 -13.23
CA THR A 261 4.40 -38.34 -13.52
C THR A 261 4.06 -39.30 -14.67
N GLN A 262 4.86 -39.25 -15.73
CA GLN A 262 4.77 -40.08 -16.91
C GLN A 262 6.14 -40.69 -17.23
N GLY A 263 6.32 -41.97 -16.88
CA GLY A 263 7.59 -42.67 -17.08
C GLY A 263 8.73 -41.98 -16.32
N ALA A 264 9.73 -41.51 -17.05
CA ALA A 264 10.88 -40.79 -16.48
C ALA A 264 10.69 -39.26 -16.41
N SER A 265 9.49 -38.75 -16.70
CA SER A 265 9.18 -37.31 -16.69
C SER A 265 8.16 -36.98 -15.60
N THR A 266 8.38 -35.89 -14.90
CA THR A 266 7.40 -35.26 -14.00
C THR A 266 7.08 -33.87 -14.54
N TRP A 267 5.79 -33.62 -14.69
CA TRP A 267 5.23 -32.36 -15.16
C TRP A 267 4.60 -31.63 -13.99
N MET A 268 4.79 -30.31 -13.93
CA MET A 268 4.17 -29.44 -12.95
C MET A 268 3.41 -28.34 -13.68
N PHE A 269 2.20 -28.07 -13.24
CA PHE A 269 1.46 -26.87 -13.58
C PHE A 269 1.01 -26.17 -12.30
N ARG A 270 1.26 -24.86 -12.18
CA ARG A 270 0.72 -24.02 -11.10
C ARG A 270 0.07 -22.78 -11.68
N HIS A 271 -1.07 -22.40 -11.12
CA HIS A 271 -1.61 -21.06 -11.26
C HIS A 271 -1.89 -20.47 -9.88
N SER A 272 -1.37 -19.28 -9.67
CA SER A 272 -1.66 -18.47 -8.51
C SER A 272 -2.35 -17.18 -8.94
N ILE A 273 -3.44 -16.85 -8.26
CA ILE A 273 -4.25 -15.65 -8.47
C ILE A 273 -4.30 -14.92 -7.14
N SER A 274 -4.11 -13.61 -7.14
CA SER A 274 -4.40 -12.78 -5.97
C SER A 274 -5.11 -11.52 -6.40
N HIS A 275 -6.13 -11.14 -5.63
CA HIS A 275 -6.85 -9.90 -5.78
C HIS A 275 -6.87 -9.19 -4.43
N GLU A 276 -6.56 -7.90 -4.42
CA GLU A 276 -6.57 -7.07 -3.22
C GLU A 276 -7.29 -5.74 -3.50
N LEU A 277 -8.27 -5.42 -2.65
CA LEU A 277 -8.87 -4.11 -2.54
C LEU A 277 -8.50 -3.49 -1.19
N GLY A 278 -7.98 -2.27 -1.21
CA GLY A 278 -7.59 -1.55 -0.01
C GLY A 278 -8.01 -0.09 -0.02
N TYR A 279 -8.10 0.49 1.18
CA TYR A 279 -8.27 1.93 1.39
C TYR A 279 -7.31 2.39 2.48
N ASP A 280 -6.43 3.33 2.17
CA ASP A 280 -5.53 3.98 3.12
C ASP A 280 -6.02 5.42 3.39
N PRO A 281 -6.45 5.74 4.63
CA PRO A 281 -6.94 7.08 4.95
C PRO A 281 -5.79 8.09 5.08
N PHE A 282 -6.10 9.35 4.79
CA PHE A 282 -5.22 10.49 4.98
C PHE A 282 -5.43 11.11 6.39
N PRO A 283 -4.48 11.87 6.95
CA PRO A 283 -4.67 12.50 8.27
C PRO A 283 -5.89 13.41 8.35
N ILE A 284 -6.25 14.10 7.27
CA ILE A 284 -7.51 14.85 7.14
C ILE A 284 -8.61 13.88 6.68
N PRO A 285 -9.78 13.84 7.35
CA PRO A 285 -10.83 12.87 7.03
C PRO A 285 -11.45 13.07 5.64
N ASN A 286 -12.08 12.01 5.15
CA ASN A 286 -12.67 11.86 3.83
C ASN A 286 -11.66 12.05 2.70
N MET A 287 -10.38 11.75 2.95
CA MET A 287 -9.30 11.78 1.97
C MET A 287 -8.45 10.54 2.19
N GLY A 288 -7.80 10.06 1.12
CA GLY A 288 -6.99 8.85 1.19
C GLY A 288 -6.61 8.35 -0.20
N SER A 289 -6.35 7.06 -0.28
CA SER A 289 -6.08 6.35 -1.53
C SER A 289 -6.73 4.97 -1.51
N ASN A 290 -7.26 4.59 -2.67
CA ASN A 290 -7.74 3.24 -2.93
C ASN A 290 -6.63 2.44 -3.61
N THR A 291 -6.49 1.18 -3.20
CA THR A 291 -5.61 0.19 -3.82
C THR A 291 -6.46 -0.89 -4.49
N ASP A 292 -6.12 -1.25 -5.73
CA ASP A 292 -6.70 -2.36 -6.48
C ASP A 292 -5.56 -3.13 -7.15
N THR A 293 -5.26 -4.33 -6.65
CA THR A 293 -4.13 -5.14 -7.13
C THR A 293 -4.63 -6.49 -7.63
N ASP A 294 -4.28 -6.81 -8.87
CA ASP A 294 -4.54 -8.10 -9.51
C ASP A 294 -3.21 -8.77 -9.87
N VAL A 295 -3.03 -10.01 -9.43
CA VAL A 295 -1.84 -10.81 -9.73
C VAL A 295 -2.25 -12.14 -10.33
N HIS A 296 -1.62 -12.50 -11.45
CA HIS A 296 -1.68 -13.83 -12.03
C HIS A 296 -0.26 -14.35 -12.24
N GLN A 297 0.01 -15.57 -11.79
CA GLN A 297 1.26 -16.23 -12.06
C GLN A 297 1.04 -17.68 -12.45
N LEU A 298 1.46 -18.02 -13.67
CA LEU A 298 1.39 -19.34 -14.24
C LEU A 298 2.78 -19.94 -14.33
N VAL A 299 2.90 -21.22 -14.01
CA VAL A 299 4.13 -22.00 -14.17
C VAL A 299 3.81 -23.31 -14.85
N PHE A 300 4.62 -23.63 -15.85
CA PHE A 300 4.68 -24.95 -16.44
C PHE A 300 6.11 -25.46 -16.36
N GLY A 301 6.30 -26.65 -15.80
CA GLY A 301 7.60 -27.27 -15.60
C GLY A 301 7.64 -28.71 -16.07
N ASN A 302 8.81 -29.14 -16.55
CA ASN A 302 9.11 -30.53 -16.82
C ASN A 302 10.50 -30.89 -16.27
N THR A 303 10.53 -31.93 -15.44
CA THR A 303 11.76 -32.56 -15.01
C THR A 303 11.82 -33.97 -15.58
N ARG A 304 12.85 -34.29 -16.36
CA ARG A 304 13.00 -35.59 -17.03
C ARG A 304 14.38 -36.19 -16.81
N THR A 305 14.40 -37.44 -16.35
CA THR A 305 15.62 -38.23 -16.29
C THR A 305 15.95 -38.81 -17.68
N LEU A 306 17.15 -38.51 -18.20
CA LEU A 306 17.64 -38.90 -19.52
C LEU A 306 18.72 -40.00 -19.39
N GLY A 307 18.31 -41.19 -18.94
CA GLY A 307 19.21 -42.32 -18.66
C GLY A 307 19.57 -42.43 -17.18
N SER A 308 20.69 -43.08 -16.84
CA SER A 308 21.08 -43.32 -15.45
C SER A 308 21.83 -42.16 -14.78
N ASN A 309 22.24 -41.14 -15.55
CA ASN A 309 23.16 -40.09 -15.06
C ASN A 309 22.89 -38.68 -15.59
N LYS A 310 21.72 -38.42 -16.20
CA LYS A 310 21.36 -37.09 -16.71
C LYS A 310 19.95 -36.72 -16.27
N LEU A 311 19.77 -35.45 -15.89
CA LEU A 311 18.50 -34.83 -15.56
C LEU A 311 18.35 -33.58 -16.42
N ASN A 312 17.16 -33.37 -16.98
CA ASN A 312 16.77 -32.11 -17.60
C ASN A 312 15.64 -31.51 -16.75
N ASP A 313 15.80 -30.26 -16.30
CA ASP A 313 14.73 -29.47 -15.68
C ASP A 313 14.49 -28.23 -16.54
N ALA A 314 13.25 -28.03 -16.97
CA ALA A 314 12.85 -26.91 -17.81
C ALA A 314 11.57 -26.31 -17.27
N ARG A 315 11.54 -24.97 -17.10
CA ARG A 315 10.39 -24.24 -16.58
C ARG A 315 10.11 -23.01 -17.43
N VAL A 316 8.84 -22.74 -17.64
CA VAL A 316 8.34 -21.51 -18.26
C VAL A 316 7.32 -20.90 -17.31
N GLY A 317 7.49 -19.62 -17.02
CA GLY A 317 6.59 -18.84 -16.19
C GLY A 317 5.97 -17.68 -16.96
N PHE A 318 4.74 -17.35 -16.62
CA PHE A 318 4.09 -16.10 -17.02
C PHE A 318 3.62 -15.39 -15.76
N GLY A 319 3.97 -14.11 -15.61
CA GLY A 319 3.53 -13.27 -14.51
C GLY A 319 2.83 -12.02 -15.06
N TYR A 320 1.72 -11.67 -14.44
CA TYR A 320 0.98 -10.43 -14.69
C TYR A 320 0.66 -9.79 -13.34
N LEU A 321 0.97 -8.50 -13.24
CA LEU A 321 0.71 -7.67 -12.07
C LEU A 321 0.09 -6.36 -12.53
N LYS A 322 -1.16 -6.16 -12.16
CA LYS A 322 -1.78 -4.86 -12.22
C LYS A 322 -1.90 -4.30 -10.81
N ASN A 323 -1.42 -3.07 -10.61
CA ASN A 323 -1.48 -2.40 -9.31
C ASN A 323 -1.98 -0.98 -9.53
N GLY A 324 -3.22 -0.72 -9.17
CA GLY A 324 -3.84 0.60 -9.16
C GLY A 324 -3.78 1.22 -7.78
N HIS A 325 -3.25 2.43 -7.70
CA HIS A 325 -3.28 3.28 -6.52
C HIS A 325 -3.88 4.63 -6.90
N ILE A 326 -5.13 4.88 -6.53
CA ILE A 326 -5.94 5.99 -7.06
C ILE A 326 -6.62 6.79 -5.95
N SER A 327 -6.99 8.04 -6.23
CA SER A 327 -7.84 8.80 -5.32
C SER A 327 -9.22 8.12 -5.17
N PRO A 328 -9.82 8.12 -3.97
CA PRO A 328 -11.23 7.74 -3.76
C PRO A 328 -12.22 8.51 -4.63
N ARG A 329 -11.85 9.70 -5.10
CA ARG A 329 -12.67 10.58 -5.95
C ARG A 329 -12.40 10.42 -7.45
N ALA A 330 -11.48 9.53 -7.83
CA ALA A 330 -11.22 9.22 -9.23
C ALA A 330 -12.52 8.78 -9.93
N ASN A 331 -12.79 9.36 -11.10
CA ASN A 331 -14.01 9.18 -11.91
C ASN A 331 -15.33 9.65 -11.26
N THR A 332 -15.32 10.24 -10.07
CA THR A 332 -16.56 10.63 -9.36
C THR A 332 -16.67 12.12 -9.08
N ASP A 333 -15.61 12.78 -8.58
CA ASP A 333 -15.67 14.20 -8.17
C ASP A 333 -14.41 14.99 -8.57
N ASN A 334 -14.55 15.89 -9.54
CA ASN A 334 -13.49 16.79 -9.98
C ASN A 334 -13.40 18.03 -9.06
N VAL A 335 -12.81 17.83 -7.88
CA VAL A 335 -12.61 18.89 -6.87
C VAL A 335 -11.82 20.07 -7.43
N VAL A 336 -10.76 19.82 -8.21
CA VAL A 336 -9.92 20.86 -8.82
C VAL A 336 -10.74 21.83 -9.67
N LYS A 337 -11.60 21.30 -10.55
CA LYS A 337 -12.48 22.10 -11.41
C LYS A 337 -13.53 22.86 -10.60
N THR A 338 -14.11 22.24 -9.57
CA THR A 338 -15.04 22.89 -8.63
C THR A 338 -14.40 24.05 -7.86
N LEU A 339 -13.12 23.90 -7.50
CA LEU A 339 -12.29 24.94 -6.90
C LEU A 339 -11.92 26.03 -7.91
N GLY A 340 -12.06 25.81 -9.22
CA GLY A 340 -11.67 26.77 -10.26
C GLY A 340 -10.15 26.86 -10.47
N ILE A 341 -9.42 25.81 -10.07
CA ILE A 341 -7.98 25.70 -10.32
C ILE A 341 -7.79 25.15 -11.73
N ASN A 342 -7.02 25.85 -12.56
CA ASN A 342 -6.79 25.41 -13.93
C ASN A 342 -5.61 24.43 -13.97
N LEU A 343 -5.90 23.15 -14.21
CA LEU A 343 -4.88 22.12 -14.43
C LEU A 343 -4.84 21.73 -15.92
N PRO A 344 -3.67 21.34 -16.45
CA PRO A 344 -3.49 20.99 -17.86
C PRO A 344 -4.17 19.67 -18.27
N SER A 345 -4.66 18.86 -17.32
CA SER A 345 -5.29 17.56 -17.60
C SER A 345 -6.69 17.50 -16.94
N ASP A 346 -7.69 17.08 -17.71
CA ASP A 346 -9.07 16.79 -17.23
C ASP A 346 -9.36 15.28 -17.21
N ASN A 347 -8.30 14.44 -17.17
CA ASN A 347 -8.49 12.99 -17.10
C ASN A 347 -9.17 12.61 -15.75
N PRO A 348 -10.31 11.90 -15.79
CA PRO A 348 -11.07 11.53 -14.60
C PRO A 348 -10.31 10.74 -13.53
N LEU A 349 -9.21 10.06 -13.89
CA LEU A 349 -8.37 9.36 -12.94
C LEU A 349 -7.55 10.29 -12.03
N TYR A 350 -7.34 11.56 -12.42
CA TYR A 350 -6.64 12.58 -11.61
C TYR A 350 -7.57 13.38 -10.70
N TRP A 351 -8.87 13.09 -10.72
CA TRP A 351 -9.83 13.82 -9.91
C TRP A 351 -9.62 13.50 -8.42
N GLY A 352 -9.45 14.55 -7.63
CA GLY A 352 -9.17 14.44 -6.21
C GLY A 352 -8.90 15.78 -5.57
N VAL A 353 -8.83 15.80 -4.24
CA VAL A 353 -8.51 17.02 -3.49
C VAL A 353 -7.03 17.35 -3.72
N PRO A 354 -6.68 18.56 -4.22
CA PRO A 354 -5.31 18.91 -4.53
C PRO A 354 -4.43 18.92 -3.27
N ASN A 355 -3.19 18.44 -3.41
CA ASN A 355 -2.22 18.48 -2.32
C ASN A 355 -1.77 19.91 -2.04
N ILE A 356 -1.98 20.38 -0.81
CA ILE A 356 -1.65 21.72 -0.36
C ILE A 356 -1.02 21.62 1.02
N SER A 357 0.25 22.00 1.12
CA SER A 357 0.94 22.11 2.40
C SER A 357 1.01 23.58 2.84
N ILE A 358 0.67 23.82 4.10
CA ILE A 358 0.77 25.13 4.74
C ILE A 358 1.62 24.95 5.98
N SER A 359 2.69 25.72 6.11
CA SER A 359 3.58 25.64 7.27
C SER A 359 2.79 25.83 8.57
N GLY A 360 3.01 24.94 9.54
CA GLY A 360 2.31 24.95 10.84
C GLY A 360 0.92 24.31 10.85
N LEU A 361 0.41 23.86 9.69
CA LEU A 361 -0.81 23.08 9.57
C LEU A 361 -0.50 21.71 8.95
N SER A 362 -1.38 20.74 9.19
CA SER A 362 -1.36 19.50 8.42
C SER A 362 -1.74 19.80 6.98
N GLY A 363 -1.02 19.18 6.04
CA GLY A 363 -1.33 19.28 4.62
C GLY A 363 -2.74 18.78 4.32
N LEU A 364 -3.34 19.35 3.29
CA LEU A 364 -4.59 18.90 2.69
C LEU A 364 -4.26 18.13 1.42
N GLY A 365 -5.16 17.24 1.01
CA GLY A 365 -5.17 16.65 -0.32
C GLY A 365 -4.95 15.16 -0.31
N GLU A 366 -5.39 14.54 -1.40
CA GLU A 366 -5.15 13.13 -1.67
C GLU A 366 -3.74 12.96 -2.26
N GLU A 367 -3.29 11.70 -2.34
CA GLU A 367 -1.91 11.39 -2.69
C GLU A 367 -1.46 12.05 -4.01
N SER A 368 -0.34 12.79 -3.96
CA SER A 368 0.21 13.51 -5.11
C SER A 368 0.83 12.61 -6.18
N ASP A 369 1.06 11.34 -5.83
CA ASP A 369 1.57 10.29 -6.72
C ASP A 369 0.43 9.41 -7.30
N ALA A 370 -0.84 9.71 -6.98
CA ALA A 370 -2.01 9.03 -7.53
C ALA A 370 -2.63 9.82 -8.71
N PRO A 371 -3.18 9.13 -9.73
CA PRO A 371 -3.24 7.70 -9.93
C PRO A 371 -1.88 7.16 -10.35
N PHE A 372 -1.42 6.09 -9.68
CA PHE A 372 -0.35 5.25 -10.14
C PHE A 372 -0.95 3.92 -10.60
N ILE A 373 -0.77 3.58 -11.87
CA ILE A 373 -1.25 2.33 -12.44
C ILE A 373 -0.05 1.62 -13.04
N ASN A 374 0.31 0.48 -12.44
CA ASN A 374 1.26 -0.46 -12.99
C ASN A 374 0.49 -1.55 -13.75
N ASN A 375 0.95 -1.91 -14.96
CA ASN A 375 0.39 -2.96 -15.81
C ASN A 375 1.46 -4.00 -16.18
#